data_AF-A0A953IQF7-F1
#
_entry.id   AF-A0A953IQF7-F1
#
_cell.length_a   1.000
_cell.length_b   1.000
_cell.length_c   1.000
_cell.angle_alpha   90.00
_cell.angle_beta   90.00
_cell.angle_gamma   90.00
#
_symmetry.space_group_name_H-M   'P 1'
#
loop_
_entity.id
_entity.type
_entity.pdbx_description
1 polymer ?
#
loop_
_entity_poly.entity_id
_entity_poly.type
_entity_poly.pdbx_seq_one_letter_code
_entity_poly.pdbx_strand_id
1 'polypeptide(L)'
;MCFGLNRDDQIKKGQIAHLDQNRDNNDLRNLVYLCLEHHDEYDSRTSQSKGLTRTEIERYRDELTDQLAGWSARSGREGLLNFLASQIDIDMMVQAAIRAGGSVVFYGEEHAFDVLITDNVDYCDGDLYMPHLIVLDHFASWGWLTYTEEERPDEEDDMPRVWISVARKPVCDEVAARLLKRRQERGEDVSSLLRTAGHRGW
;
A
#
# COMPACT_ATOMS: atom_id res chain seq x y z
N MET A 1 -14.35 -18.30 -25.11
CA MET A 1 -14.00 -19.71 -25.39
C MET A 1 -12.56 -20.06 -25.06
N CYS A 2 -11.54 -19.43 -25.66
CA CYS A 2 -10.13 -19.70 -25.32
C CYS A 2 -9.86 -19.64 -23.81
N PHE A 3 -10.42 -18.61 -23.15
CA PHE A 3 -10.34 -18.46 -21.70
C PHE A 3 -11.05 -19.60 -20.94
N GLY A 4 -12.26 -19.99 -21.33
CA GLY A 4 -13.01 -21.05 -20.64
C GLY A 4 -12.39 -22.43 -20.77
N LEU A 5 -11.78 -22.73 -21.93
CA LEU A 5 -11.18 -24.03 -22.23
C LEU A 5 -9.73 -24.14 -21.70
N ASN A 6 -8.92 -23.10 -21.91
CA ASN A 6 -7.47 -23.15 -21.69
C ASN A 6 -6.97 -22.09 -20.70
N ARG A 7 -7.85 -21.26 -20.12
CA ARG A 7 -7.46 -20.06 -19.34
C ARG A 7 -6.57 -19.09 -20.13
N ASP A 8 -6.67 -19.12 -21.45
CA ASP A 8 -5.96 -18.21 -22.34
C ASP A 8 -6.71 -16.86 -22.40
N ASP A 9 -6.13 -15.86 -21.75
CA ASP A 9 -6.61 -14.48 -21.65
C ASP A 9 -5.93 -13.54 -22.68
N GLN A 10 -5.13 -14.07 -23.60
CA GLN A 10 -4.49 -13.27 -24.62
C GLN A 10 -5.49 -12.72 -25.64
N ILE A 11 -5.22 -11.51 -26.14
CA ILE A 11 -6.00 -10.90 -27.22
C ILE A 11 -5.86 -11.75 -28.48
N LYS A 12 -6.99 -12.25 -28.98
CA LYS A 12 -7.06 -12.98 -30.26
C LYS A 12 -7.73 -12.12 -31.32
N LYS A 13 -7.59 -12.53 -32.58
CA LYS A 13 -8.45 -12.04 -33.66
C LYS A 13 -9.74 -12.83 -33.67
N GLY A 14 -10.86 -12.16 -33.83
CA GLY A 14 -12.18 -12.76 -33.65
C GLY A 14 -13.30 -11.86 -34.14
N GLN A 15 -14.51 -12.39 -34.07
CA GLN A 15 -15.74 -11.75 -34.55
C GLN A 15 -16.86 -11.92 -33.52
N ILE A 16 -17.88 -11.09 -33.64
CA ILE A 16 -19.09 -11.21 -32.83
C ILE A 16 -20.00 -12.26 -33.49
N ALA A 17 -20.28 -13.33 -32.77
CA ALA A 17 -21.23 -14.36 -33.15
C ALA A 17 -22.59 -14.12 -32.51
N HIS A 18 -23.66 -14.42 -33.26
CA HIS A 18 -25.03 -14.46 -32.75
C HIS A 18 -25.33 -15.88 -32.25
N LEU A 19 -25.60 -16.04 -30.95
CA LEU A 19 -25.81 -17.34 -30.32
C LEU A 19 -27.03 -18.08 -30.88
N ASP A 20 -28.07 -17.37 -31.29
CA ASP A 20 -29.26 -17.94 -31.93
C ASP A 20 -29.11 -18.15 -33.45
N GLN A 21 -27.93 -17.87 -34.01
CA GLN A 21 -27.65 -17.90 -35.45
C GLN A 21 -28.55 -16.94 -36.28
N ASN A 22 -29.21 -15.98 -35.63
CA ASN A 22 -30.03 -14.98 -36.27
C ASN A 22 -29.35 -13.61 -36.23
N ARG A 23 -28.81 -13.20 -37.39
CA ARG A 23 -28.13 -11.91 -37.58
C ARG A 23 -28.98 -10.67 -37.27
N ASP A 24 -30.30 -10.79 -37.28
CA ASP A 24 -31.22 -9.68 -36.99
C ASP A 24 -31.44 -9.49 -35.48
N ASN A 25 -31.03 -10.44 -34.63
CA ASN A 25 -31.17 -10.37 -33.18
C ASN A 25 -29.94 -9.77 -32.51
N ASN A 26 -29.92 -8.45 -32.37
CA ASN A 26 -28.81 -7.70 -31.79
C ASN A 26 -28.90 -7.51 -30.27
N ASP A 27 -29.64 -8.37 -29.55
CA ASP A 27 -29.64 -8.33 -28.09
C ASP A 27 -28.23 -8.59 -27.54
N LEU A 28 -27.76 -7.76 -26.62
CA LEU A 28 -26.44 -7.88 -25.98
C LEU A 28 -26.18 -9.27 -25.39
N ARG A 29 -27.22 -9.96 -24.91
CA ARG A 29 -27.10 -11.33 -24.35
C ARG A 29 -26.96 -12.39 -25.44
N ASN A 30 -27.38 -12.10 -26.67
CA ASN A 30 -27.26 -12.96 -27.84
C ASN A 30 -25.92 -12.80 -28.56
N LEU A 31 -25.24 -11.67 -28.36
CA LEU A 31 -23.95 -11.39 -28.96
C LEU A 31 -22.82 -11.91 -28.08
N VAL A 32 -21.87 -12.62 -28.68
CA VAL A 32 -20.67 -13.09 -28.00
C VAL A 32 -19.45 -12.94 -28.89
N TYR A 33 -18.35 -12.48 -28.30
CA TYR A 33 -17.08 -12.45 -29.01
C TYR A 33 -16.43 -13.84 -28.99
N LEU A 34 -16.10 -14.36 -30.18
CA LEU A 34 -15.36 -15.60 -30.37
C LEU A 34 -14.11 -15.32 -31.21
N CYS A 35 -13.00 -15.99 -30.89
CA CYS A 35 -11.87 -16.00 -31.83
C CYS A 35 -12.27 -16.78 -33.09
N LEU A 36 -11.61 -16.52 -34.21
CA LEU A 36 -11.97 -17.12 -35.50
C LEU A 36 -12.08 -18.66 -35.45
N GLU A 37 -11.14 -19.32 -34.77
CA GLU A 37 -11.14 -20.78 -34.60
C GLU A 37 -12.41 -21.31 -33.91
N HIS A 38 -12.77 -20.72 -32.75
CA HIS A 38 -13.97 -21.14 -32.03
C HIS A 38 -15.27 -20.62 -32.69
N HIS A 39 -15.18 -19.56 -33.49
CA HIS A 39 -16.30 -19.07 -34.29
C HIS A 39 -16.65 -20.09 -35.39
N ASP A 40 -15.63 -20.60 -36.10
CA ASP A 40 -15.80 -21.64 -37.12
C ASP A 40 -16.33 -22.94 -36.51
N GLU A 41 -15.83 -23.32 -35.33
CA GLU A 41 -16.31 -24.52 -34.62
C GLU A 41 -17.76 -24.38 -34.14
N TYR A 42 -18.22 -23.16 -33.82
CA TYR A 42 -19.59 -22.90 -33.43
C TYR A 42 -20.57 -22.90 -34.62
N ASP A 43 -20.17 -22.28 -35.73
CA ASP A 43 -21.02 -22.18 -36.92
C ASP A 43 -21.02 -23.45 -37.78
N SER A 44 -19.98 -24.29 -37.65
CA SER A 44 -19.90 -25.54 -38.41
C SER A 44 -20.70 -26.67 -37.77
N ARG A 45 -21.46 -27.40 -38.61
CA ARG A 45 -22.04 -28.70 -38.23
C ARG A 45 -21.11 -29.81 -38.72
N THR A 46 -20.15 -30.19 -37.89
CA THR A 46 -19.31 -31.36 -38.22
C THR A 46 -20.07 -32.65 -37.90
N SER A 47 -19.91 -33.68 -38.72
CA SER A 47 -20.53 -35.00 -38.50
C SER A 47 -19.72 -35.92 -37.57
N GLN A 48 -18.51 -35.48 -37.17
CA GLN A 48 -17.55 -36.31 -36.43
C GLN A 48 -17.17 -35.76 -35.05
N SER A 49 -17.16 -34.44 -34.84
CA SER A 49 -16.86 -33.85 -33.53
C SER A 49 -18.13 -33.32 -32.86
N LYS A 50 -18.13 -33.29 -31.53
CA LYS A 50 -19.14 -32.54 -30.78
C LYS A 50 -18.76 -31.06 -30.89
N GLY A 51 -19.50 -30.30 -31.69
CA GLY A 51 -19.32 -28.85 -31.79
C GLY A 51 -19.66 -28.13 -30.48
N LEU A 52 -19.27 -26.87 -30.39
CA LEU A 52 -19.54 -26.02 -29.23
C LEU A 52 -21.04 -25.79 -29.05
N THR A 53 -21.54 -25.98 -27.83
CA THR A 53 -22.94 -25.69 -27.51
C THR A 53 -23.12 -24.26 -27.03
N ARG A 54 -24.31 -23.70 -27.28
CA ARG A 54 -24.70 -22.38 -26.78
C ARG A 54 -24.50 -22.25 -25.26
N THR A 55 -24.89 -23.27 -24.50
CA THR A 55 -24.78 -23.29 -23.03
C THR A 55 -23.33 -23.20 -22.56
N GLU A 56 -22.40 -23.87 -23.24
CA GLU A 56 -20.97 -23.79 -22.93
C GLU A 56 -20.44 -22.38 -23.19
N ILE A 57 -20.84 -21.78 -24.30
CA ILE A 57 -20.41 -20.42 -24.65
C ILE A 57 -20.95 -19.40 -23.66
N GLU A 58 -22.23 -19.47 -23.30
CA GLU A 58 -22.84 -18.60 -22.29
C GLU A 58 -22.12 -18.72 -20.95
N ARG A 59 -21.88 -19.95 -20.48
CA ARG A 59 -21.17 -20.20 -19.22
C ARG A 59 -19.76 -19.61 -19.23
N TYR A 60 -18.98 -19.85 -20.28
CA TYR A 60 -17.60 -19.37 -20.34
C TYR A 60 -17.50 -17.87 -20.59
N ARG A 61 -18.49 -17.25 -21.24
CA ARG A 61 -18.61 -15.80 -21.33
C ARG A 61 -18.81 -15.22 -19.94
N ASP A 62 -19.80 -15.73 -19.21
CA ASP A 62 -20.15 -15.20 -17.88
C ASP A 62 -18.97 -15.35 -16.92
N GLU A 63 -18.27 -16.49 -16.95
CA GLU A 63 -17.07 -16.74 -16.16
C GLU A 63 -15.91 -15.76 -16.48
N LEU A 64 -15.69 -15.43 -17.75
CA LEU A 64 -14.70 -14.43 -18.15
C LEU A 64 -15.12 -13.04 -17.67
N THR A 65 -16.39 -12.68 -17.83
CA THR A 65 -16.93 -11.39 -17.38
C THR A 65 -16.78 -11.23 -15.87
N ASP A 66 -17.07 -12.27 -15.10
CA ASP A 66 -16.92 -12.26 -13.64
C ASP A 66 -15.45 -12.09 -13.23
N GLN A 67 -14.51 -12.78 -13.90
CA GLN A 67 -13.09 -12.61 -13.63
C GLN A 67 -12.60 -11.18 -13.95
N LEU A 68 -12.96 -10.64 -15.11
CA LEU A 68 -12.59 -9.30 -15.53
C LEU A 68 -13.20 -8.22 -14.63
N ALA A 69 -14.46 -8.41 -14.21
CA ALA A 69 -15.12 -7.53 -13.25
C ALA A 69 -14.40 -7.56 -11.90
N GLY A 70 -14.00 -8.74 -11.43
CA GLY A 70 -13.19 -8.91 -10.23
C GLY A 70 -11.83 -8.23 -10.32
N TRP A 71 -11.16 -8.30 -11.48
CA TRP A 71 -9.90 -7.58 -11.72
C TRP A 71 -10.10 -6.06 -11.71
N SER A 72 -11.10 -5.54 -12.43
CA SER A 72 -11.41 -4.11 -12.45
C SER A 72 -11.70 -3.55 -11.05
N ALA A 73 -12.47 -4.27 -10.24
CA ALA A 73 -12.73 -3.89 -8.85
C ALA A 73 -11.45 -3.88 -8.00
N ARG A 74 -10.55 -4.86 -8.18
CA ARG A 74 -9.25 -4.91 -7.50
C ARG A 74 -8.32 -3.77 -7.92
N SER A 75 -8.21 -3.51 -9.22
CA SER A 75 -7.40 -2.42 -9.77
C SER A 75 -7.94 -1.04 -9.37
N GLY A 76 -9.27 -0.85 -9.36
CA GLY A 76 -9.91 0.36 -8.86
C GLY A 76 -9.66 0.57 -7.36
N ARG A 77 -9.69 -0.51 -6.56
CA ARG A 77 -9.32 -0.48 -5.14
C ARG A 77 -7.86 -0.12 -4.93
N GLU A 78 -6.93 -0.70 -5.69
CA GLU A 78 -5.50 -0.36 -5.60
C GLU A 78 -5.23 1.08 -6.05
N GLY A 79 -5.87 1.54 -7.12
CA GLY A 79 -5.84 2.95 -7.53
C GLY A 79 -6.37 3.89 -6.45
N LEU A 80 -7.47 3.54 -5.79
CA LEU A 80 -8.01 4.29 -4.67
C LEU A 80 -7.09 4.24 -3.44
N LEU A 81 -6.49 3.11 -3.11
CA LEU A 81 -5.55 2.98 -1.99
C LEU A 81 -4.28 3.80 -2.23
N ASN A 82 -3.73 3.77 -3.46
CA ASN A 82 -2.59 4.59 -3.86
C ASN A 82 -2.95 6.09 -3.87
N PHE A 83 -4.15 6.44 -4.33
CA PHE A 83 -4.66 7.81 -4.26
C PHE A 83 -4.83 8.27 -2.80
N LEU A 84 -5.46 7.46 -1.94
CA LEU A 84 -5.61 7.77 -0.52
C LEU A 84 -4.25 7.86 0.18
N ALA A 85 -3.29 6.99 -0.14
CA ALA A 85 -1.92 7.09 0.34
C ALA A 85 -1.22 8.36 -0.15
N SER A 86 -1.52 8.83 -1.37
CA SER A 86 -1.03 10.13 -1.86
C SER A 86 -1.77 11.34 -1.26
N GLN A 87 -2.96 11.13 -0.72
CA GLN A 87 -3.78 12.14 -0.02
C GLN A 87 -3.54 12.13 1.50
N ILE A 88 -2.83 11.14 2.04
CA ILE A 88 -2.14 11.26 3.32
C ILE A 88 -1.06 12.32 3.06
N ASP A 89 -1.38 13.58 3.39
CA ASP A 89 -0.46 14.69 3.20
C ASP A 89 0.73 14.52 4.14
N ILE A 90 1.75 13.78 3.66
CA ILE A 90 2.99 13.52 4.39
C ILE A 90 3.64 14.85 4.76
N ASP A 91 3.47 15.90 3.95
CA ASP A 91 3.98 17.22 4.28
C ASP A 91 3.26 17.82 5.49
N MET A 92 1.94 17.68 5.61
CA MET A 92 1.19 18.02 6.83
C MET A 92 1.62 17.19 8.04
N MET A 93 1.89 15.89 7.85
CA MET A 93 2.36 15.01 8.93
C MET A 93 3.76 15.41 9.39
N VAL A 94 4.67 15.74 8.48
CA VAL A 94 5.98 16.30 8.79
C VAL A 94 5.82 17.61 9.58
N GLN A 95 4.92 18.50 9.16
CA GLN A 95 4.66 19.74 9.90
C GLN A 95 4.04 19.48 11.28
N ALA A 96 3.20 18.47 11.42
CA ALA A 96 2.67 18.06 12.72
C ALA A 96 3.77 17.51 13.62
N ALA A 97 4.66 16.67 13.09
CA ALA A 97 5.80 16.11 13.81
C ALA A 97 6.76 17.21 14.29
N ILE A 98 7.13 18.15 13.41
CA ILE A 98 7.97 19.30 13.76
C ILE A 98 7.32 20.16 14.85
N ARG A 99 5.99 20.37 14.77
CA ARG A 99 5.26 21.11 15.81
C ARG A 99 5.22 20.37 17.15
N ALA A 100 5.09 19.04 17.14
CA ALA A 100 5.13 18.23 18.35
C ALA A 100 6.52 18.22 19.00
N GLY A 101 7.60 18.16 18.21
CA GLY A 101 8.95 18.33 18.76
C GLY A 101 9.19 19.76 19.26
N GLY A 102 8.75 20.76 18.49
CA GLY A 102 8.94 22.18 18.78
C GLY A 102 8.10 22.73 19.93
N SER A 103 7.08 21.99 20.39
CA SER A 103 6.32 22.35 21.59
C SER A 103 7.10 22.04 22.87
N VAL A 104 8.15 21.22 22.81
CA VAL A 104 8.92 20.78 23.98
C VAL A 104 10.36 21.24 23.96
N VAL A 105 11.03 21.22 22.79
CA VAL A 105 12.44 21.62 22.67
C VAL A 105 12.66 22.62 21.53
N PHE A 106 13.67 23.47 21.68
CA PHE A 106 14.01 24.48 20.66
C PHE A 106 14.45 23.87 19.32
N TYR A 107 15.10 22.71 19.35
CA TYR A 107 15.53 21.93 18.18
C TYR A 107 14.46 20.89 17.76
N GLY A 108 13.18 21.31 17.80
CA GLY A 108 12.04 20.41 17.64
C GLY A 108 12.02 19.56 16.36
N GLU A 109 12.57 20.07 15.25
CA GLU A 109 12.66 19.30 14.00
C GLU A 109 13.63 18.11 14.10
N GLU A 110 14.78 18.29 14.75
CA GLU A 110 15.76 17.22 14.99
C GLU A 110 15.25 16.22 16.04
N HIS A 111 14.64 16.73 17.11
CA HIS A 111 14.03 15.87 18.12
C HIS A 111 12.88 15.02 17.56
N ALA A 112 12.02 15.61 16.72
CA ALA A 112 10.97 14.86 16.05
C ALA A 112 11.55 13.78 15.12
N PHE A 113 12.66 14.08 14.43
CA PHE A 113 13.35 13.11 13.60
C PHE A 113 13.90 11.94 14.42
N ASP A 114 14.62 12.21 15.51
CA ASP A 114 15.18 11.18 16.40
C ASP A 114 14.09 10.28 16.98
N VAL A 115 12.98 10.87 17.42
CA VAL A 115 11.82 10.12 17.94
C VAL A 115 11.15 9.29 16.85
N LEU A 116 11.25 9.64 15.57
CA LEU A 116 10.68 8.82 14.48
C LEU A 116 11.51 7.59 14.15
N ILE A 117 12.84 7.61 14.38
CA ILE A 117 13.75 6.56 13.88
C ILE A 117 14.35 5.67 14.98
N THR A 118 14.37 6.12 16.23
CA THR A 118 15.09 5.43 17.31
C THR A 118 14.20 4.36 17.94
N ASP A 119 14.58 3.08 17.85
CA ASP A 119 13.73 1.98 18.36
C ASP A 119 13.86 1.78 19.87
N ASN A 120 15.06 2.00 20.41
CA ASN A 120 15.35 1.82 21.82
C ASN A 120 16.21 3.00 22.29
N VAL A 121 15.81 3.59 23.42
CA VAL A 121 16.56 4.64 24.09
C VAL A 121 16.65 4.33 25.57
N ASP A 122 17.81 4.57 26.16
CA ASP A 122 18.02 4.54 27.59
C ASP A 122 18.39 5.96 28.08
N TYR A 123 17.66 6.43 29.07
CA TYR A 123 17.89 7.74 29.66
C TYR A 123 18.15 7.61 31.15
N CYS A 124 19.13 8.35 31.63
CA CYS A 124 19.40 8.53 33.07
C CYS A 124 18.91 9.88 33.59
N ASP A 125 18.43 10.77 32.72
CA ASP A 125 18.07 12.15 33.05
C ASP A 125 16.62 12.47 32.63
N GLY A 126 15.84 12.97 33.59
CA GLY A 126 14.47 13.45 33.42
C GLY A 126 14.32 14.52 32.35
N ASP A 127 15.31 15.40 32.24
CA ASP A 127 15.29 16.49 31.26
C ASP A 127 15.43 15.97 29.81
N LEU A 128 15.90 14.73 29.63
CA LEU A 128 16.08 14.11 28.33
C LEU A 128 14.92 13.17 27.96
N TYR A 129 14.45 12.33 28.89
CA TYR A 129 13.39 11.37 28.56
C TYR A 129 12.00 12.00 28.54
N MET A 130 11.71 13.01 29.35
CA MET A 130 10.37 13.63 29.39
C MET A 130 10.00 14.28 28.05
N PRO A 131 10.87 15.07 27.39
CA PRO A 131 10.58 15.54 26.05
C PRO A 131 10.43 14.43 25.01
N HIS A 132 11.14 13.32 25.17
CA HIS A 132 11.02 12.18 24.27
C HIS A 132 9.64 11.50 24.42
N LEU A 133 9.21 11.26 25.67
CA LEU A 133 7.90 10.68 25.98
C LEU A 133 6.74 11.52 25.46
N ILE A 134 6.79 12.85 25.62
CA ILE A 134 5.72 13.74 25.14
C ILE A 134 5.54 13.62 23.61
N VAL A 135 6.64 13.54 22.86
CA VAL A 135 6.57 13.39 21.40
C VAL A 135 6.11 11.97 21.03
N LEU A 136 6.56 10.95 21.77
CA LEU A 136 6.05 9.59 21.60
C LEU A 136 4.53 9.51 21.85
N ASP A 137 4.01 10.19 22.86
CA ASP A 137 2.56 10.27 23.13
C ASP A 137 1.80 10.91 21.99
N HIS A 138 2.31 11.99 21.41
CA HIS A 138 1.72 12.59 20.22
C HIS A 138 1.65 11.58 19.07
N PHE A 139 2.76 10.91 18.76
CA PHE A 139 2.82 9.97 17.64
C PHE A 139 2.00 8.71 17.90
N ALA A 140 1.93 8.25 19.14
CA ALA A 140 1.05 7.16 19.57
C ALA A 140 -0.43 7.54 19.42
N SER A 141 -0.80 8.77 19.80
CA SER A 141 -2.18 9.29 19.67
C SER A 141 -2.63 9.39 18.20
N TRP A 142 -1.69 9.65 17.28
CA TRP A 142 -1.93 9.63 15.84
C TRP A 142 -1.88 8.22 15.24
N GLY A 143 -1.56 7.22 16.07
CA GLY A 143 -1.50 5.81 15.69
C GLY A 143 -0.28 5.45 14.84
N TRP A 144 0.80 6.22 14.88
CA TRP A 144 2.02 5.98 14.09
C TRP A 144 2.94 4.94 14.73
N LEU A 145 2.87 4.80 16.06
CA LEU A 145 3.72 3.92 16.85
C LEU A 145 3.01 3.48 18.14
N THR A 146 3.63 2.56 18.86
CA THR A 146 3.35 2.23 20.26
C THR A 146 4.69 2.10 20.99
N TYR A 147 4.73 2.38 22.30
CA TYR A 147 5.95 2.23 23.08
C TYR A 147 5.70 1.64 24.46
N THR A 148 6.74 1.11 25.07
CA THR A 148 6.76 0.62 26.45
C THR A 148 7.88 1.32 27.21
N GLU A 149 7.66 1.54 28.50
CA GLU A 149 8.60 2.16 29.43
C GLU A 149 8.93 1.18 30.55
N GLU A 150 10.22 0.99 30.81
CA GLU A 150 10.73 0.20 31.94
C GLU A 150 11.73 1.02 32.74
N GLU A 151 11.38 1.34 33.99
CA GLU A 151 12.34 1.88 34.96
C GLU A 151 13.19 0.75 35.55
N ARG A 152 14.50 0.90 35.47
CA ARG A 152 15.47 -0.02 36.07
C ARG A 152 16.37 0.75 37.03
N PRO A 153 16.56 0.26 38.26
CA PRO A 153 17.57 0.82 39.14
C PRO A 153 18.94 0.59 38.50
N ASP A 154 19.76 1.65 38.44
CA ASP A 154 21.16 1.51 38.08
C ASP A 154 21.92 1.04 39.34
N GLU A 155 22.74 -0.01 39.21
CA GLU A 155 23.46 -0.62 40.33
C GLU A 155 24.70 0.22 40.73
N GLU A 156 25.14 1.16 39.89
CA GLU A 156 26.37 1.96 40.07
C GLU A 156 26.13 3.43 40.46
N ASP A 157 25.15 4.09 39.86
CA ASP A 157 24.74 5.46 40.17
C ASP A 157 23.30 5.43 40.69
N ASP A 158 23.02 6.06 41.84
CA ASP A 158 21.74 6.03 42.58
C ASP A 158 20.55 6.71 41.84
N MET A 159 20.59 6.73 40.51
CA MET A 159 19.65 7.35 39.57
C MET A 159 18.96 6.25 38.74
N PRO A 160 17.63 6.14 38.80
CA PRO A 160 16.90 5.16 37.99
C PRO A 160 17.04 5.47 36.50
N ARG A 161 17.32 4.45 35.69
CA ARG A 161 17.33 4.56 34.22
C ARG A 161 15.97 4.18 33.65
N VAL A 162 15.53 4.95 32.67
CA VAL A 162 14.31 4.69 31.92
C VAL A 162 14.69 4.07 30.57
N TRP A 163 14.21 2.87 30.32
CA TRP A 163 14.33 2.18 29.05
C TRP A 163 13.04 2.30 28.28
N ILE A 164 13.11 2.86 27.07
CA ILE A 164 11.95 3.01 26.19
C ILE A 164 12.17 2.16 24.95
N SER A 165 11.21 1.29 24.66
CA SER A 165 11.18 0.48 23.44
C SER A 165 9.96 0.86 22.60
N VAL A 166 10.19 1.08 21.30
CA VAL A 166 9.16 1.63 20.41
C VAL A 166 8.93 0.70 19.22
N ALA A 167 7.65 0.36 18.99
CA ALA A 167 7.20 -0.37 17.81
C ALA A 167 6.53 0.59 16.82
N ARG A 168 7.12 0.74 15.64
CA ARG A 168 6.76 1.78 14.66
C ARG A 168 6.03 1.21 13.46
N LYS A 169 5.12 2.00 12.90
CA LYS A 169 4.49 1.70 11.61
C LYS A 169 5.29 2.32 10.44
N PRO A 170 5.12 1.81 9.21
CA PRO A 170 5.83 2.31 8.03
C PRO A 170 5.73 3.82 7.79
N VAL A 171 4.63 4.43 8.26
CA VAL A 171 4.42 5.88 8.17
C VAL A 171 5.49 6.70 8.90
N CYS A 172 6.12 6.16 9.95
CA CYS A 172 7.21 6.85 10.63
C CYS A 172 8.42 7.01 9.71
N ASP A 173 8.75 5.95 8.96
CA ASP A 173 9.87 5.95 8.02
C ASP A 173 9.58 6.90 6.83
N GLU A 174 8.35 6.89 6.32
CA GLU A 174 7.93 7.80 5.24
C GLU A 174 8.00 9.28 5.66
N VAL A 175 7.52 9.61 6.86
CA VAL A 175 7.56 10.97 7.42
C VAL A 175 9.00 11.42 7.66
N ALA A 176 9.84 10.57 8.26
CA ALA A 176 11.24 10.92 8.52
C ALA A 176 12.07 11.03 7.22
N ALA A 177 11.80 10.19 6.21
CA ALA A 177 12.43 10.32 4.90
C ALA A 177 12.02 11.62 4.20
N ARG A 178 10.75 12.01 4.29
CA ARG A 178 10.26 13.29 3.75
C ARG A 178 10.88 14.49 4.49
N LEU A 179 11.05 14.40 5.81
CA LEU A 179 11.73 15.41 6.62
C LEU A 179 13.18 15.59 6.15
N LEU A 180 13.97 14.51 6.03
CA LEU A 180 15.34 14.57 5.52
C LEU A 180 15.44 15.23 4.14
N LYS A 181 14.58 14.81 3.22
CA LYS A 181 14.55 15.38 1.87
C LYS A 181 14.32 16.89 1.90
N ARG A 182 13.42 17.38 2.77
CA ARG A 182 13.18 18.82 2.94
C ARG A 182 14.41 19.55 3.49
N ARG A 183 15.15 18.98 4.44
CA ARG A 183 16.40 19.58 4.96
C ARG A 183 17.49 19.65 3.89
N GLN A 184 17.62 18.59 3.08
CA GLN A 184 18.53 18.57 1.93
C GLN A 184 18.16 19.64 0.89
N GLU A 185 16.88 19.82 0.60
CA GLU A 185 16.37 20.87 -0.30
C GLU A 185 16.64 22.29 0.25
N ARG A 186 16.70 22.47 1.58
CA ARG A 186 17.12 23.73 2.23
C ARG A 186 18.64 23.95 2.24
N GLY A 187 19.43 22.96 1.82
CA GLY A 187 20.90 23.02 1.82
C GLY A 187 21.53 22.81 3.20
N GLU A 188 20.82 22.19 4.13
CA GLU A 188 21.34 21.86 5.47
C GLU A 188 22.24 20.62 5.43
N ASP A 189 23.23 20.57 6.33
CA ASP A 189 24.01 19.36 6.55
C ASP A 189 23.16 18.32 7.31
N VAL A 190 22.87 17.21 6.64
CA VAL A 190 22.10 16.07 7.18
C VAL A 190 22.97 14.90 7.58
N SER A 191 24.30 15.05 7.57
CA SER A 191 25.26 13.97 7.83
C SER A 191 25.10 13.35 9.23
N SER A 192 24.72 14.15 10.24
CA SER A 192 24.43 13.65 11.58
C SER A 192 23.18 12.77 11.59
N LEU A 193 22.09 13.24 10.98
CA LEU A 193 20.80 12.54 10.93
C LEU A 193 20.87 11.23 10.14
N LEU A 194 21.60 11.22 9.02
CA LEU A 194 21.85 10.00 8.25
C LEU A 194 22.65 8.97 9.05
N ARG A 195 23.59 9.43 9.89
CA ARG A 195 24.33 8.53 10.79
C ARG A 195 23.40 7.90 11.82
N THR A 196 22.50 8.69 12.42
CA THR A 196 21.48 8.20 13.36
C THR A 196 20.51 7.23 12.69
N ALA A 197 20.17 7.45 11.41
CA ALA A 197 19.24 6.60 10.65
C ALA A 197 19.90 5.37 9.98
N GLY A 198 21.22 5.19 10.11
CA GLY A 198 21.95 4.16 9.35
C GLY A 198 21.47 2.72 9.59
N HIS A 199 20.90 2.42 10.77
CA HIS A 199 20.30 1.11 11.06
C HIS A 199 19.00 0.83 10.28
N ARG A 200 18.37 1.88 9.73
CA ARG A 200 17.15 1.78 8.90
C ARG A 200 17.44 1.59 7.40
N GLY A 201 18.72 1.55 7.00
CA GLY A 201 19.13 1.35 5.61
C GLY A 201 19.00 2.58 4.72
N TRP A 202 19.14 3.78 5.32
CA TRP A 202 19.03 5.09 4.66
C TRP A 202 20.39 5.64 4.25
#